data_AF-A0A3Q0IKT0-F1
#
_entry.id   AF-A0A3Q0IKT0-F1
#
_cell.length_a   1.000
_cell.length_b   1.000
_cell.length_c   1.000
_cell.angle_alpha   90.00
_cell.angle_beta   90.00
_cell.angle_gamma   90.00
#
_symmetry.space_group_name_H-M   'P 1'
#
loop_
_entity.id
_entity.type
_entity.pdbx_description
1 polymer ?
#
loop_
_entity_poly.entity_id
_entity_poly.type
_entity_poly.pdbx_seq_one_letter_code
_entity_poly.pdbx_strand_id
1 'polypeptide(L)'
;MMVLGQEPRQTTSNLGHLQKHSVQALIHGLNRHYYSISINYRKNELEQKMLLNLHKKTWMDGLSLQDYNEHCKLNEGTVNDMLELAKHYNKALEEEEKMSPEQLAIKNVGKQDPKRHLEEKVDTLMTANIIQCLGAILDTAVFK
;
A
#
# COMPACT_ATOMS: atom_id res chain seq x y z
N MET A 1 34.48 21.39 -28.82
CA MET A 1 33.32 21.93 -29.56
C MET A 1 32.55 20.74 -30.14
N MET A 2 31.41 20.36 -29.58
CA MET A 2 30.52 19.36 -30.19
C MET A 2 29.83 20.03 -31.38
N VAL A 3 30.39 19.87 -32.59
CA VAL A 3 29.98 20.67 -33.78
C VAL A 3 28.78 20.08 -34.52
N LEU A 4 28.39 18.82 -34.27
CA LEU A 4 27.10 18.30 -34.74
C LEU A 4 26.28 17.99 -33.49
N GLY A 5 25.14 18.65 -33.32
CA GLY A 5 24.18 18.42 -32.21
C GLY A 5 23.52 17.03 -32.23
N GLN A 6 24.24 16.01 -32.66
CA GLN A 6 23.86 14.62 -32.66
C GLN A 6 24.43 13.95 -31.42
N GLU A 7 23.62 13.11 -30.78
CA GLU A 7 24.06 12.29 -29.67
C GLU A 7 25.19 11.35 -30.15
N PRO A 8 26.39 11.39 -29.57
CA PRO A 8 27.53 10.61 -30.06
C PRO A 8 27.39 9.10 -29.77
N ARG A 9 26.33 8.68 -29.06
CA ARG A 9 26.07 7.28 -28.72
C ARG A 9 25.38 6.58 -29.87
N GLN A 10 25.88 5.42 -30.25
CA GLN A 10 25.22 4.53 -31.21
C GLN A 10 24.26 3.60 -30.46
N THR A 11 22.95 3.73 -30.73
CA THR A 11 21.94 2.83 -30.16
C THR A 11 21.91 1.52 -30.93
N THR A 12 22.65 0.52 -30.46
CA THR A 12 22.78 -0.80 -31.12
C THR A 12 21.81 -1.86 -30.58
N SER A 13 21.10 -1.59 -29.47
CA SER A 13 20.17 -2.54 -28.84
C SER A 13 18.80 -1.91 -28.57
N ASN A 14 17.74 -2.72 -28.66
CA ASN A 14 16.35 -2.37 -28.38
C ASN A 14 15.90 -2.75 -26.95
N LEU A 15 16.78 -3.38 -26.16
CA LEU A 15 16.48 -3.94 -24.84
C LEU A 15 16.74 -2.96 -23.68
N GLY A 16 17.49 -1.89 -23.92
CA GLY A 16 17.79 -0.86 -22.92
C GLY A 16 17.37 0.52 -23.40
N HIS A 17 16.15 0.94 -23.10
CA HIS A 17 15.72 2.30 -23.38
C HIS A 17 16.37 3.25 -22.39
N LEU A 18 16.89 4.38 -22.87
CA LEU A 18 17.31 5.47 -21.99
C LEU A 18 16.05 6.04 -21.31
N GLN A 19 16.02 6.02 -19.98
CA GLN A 19 14.92 6.63 -19.23
C GLN A 19 14.93 8.15 -19.44
N LYS A 20 13.74 8.77 -19.44
CA LYS A 20 13.62 10.23 -19.51
C LYS A 20 14.36 10.84 -18.32
N HIS A 21 15.39 11.63 -18.62
CA HIS A 21 16.22 12.24 -17.60
C HIS A 21 15.53 13.40 -16.89
N SER A 22 15.92 13.63 -15.63
CA SER A 22 15.48 14.81 -14.87
C SER A 22 16.00 16.10 -15.48
N VAL A 23 15.19 17.17 -15.42
CA VAL A 23 15.54 18.52 -15.91
C VAL A 23 16.83 19.02 -15.25
N GLN A 24 17.02 18.72 -13.96
CA GLN A 24 18.23 19.11 -13.23
C GLN A 24 19.49 18.49 -13.83
N ALA A 25 19.45 17.20 -14.22
CA ALA A 25 20.60 16.54 -14.82
C ALA A 25 20.95 17.13 -16.19
N LEU A 26 19.94 17.54 -16.96
CA LEU A 26 20.12 18.24 -18.24
C LEU A 26 20.79 19.61 -18.05
N ILE A 27 20.36 20.39 -17.05
CA ILE A 27 20.97 21.68 -16.69
C ILE A 27 22.44 21.50 -16.31
N HIS A 28 22.76 20.44 -15.56
CA HIS A 28 24.13 20.13 -15.16
C HIS A 28 24.97 19.46 -16.27
N GLY A 29 24.50 19.42 -17.52
CA GLY A 29 25.31 19.03 -18.66
C GLY A 29 25.20 17.57 -19.11
N LEU A 30 24.17 16.84 -18.69
CA LEU A 30 23.82 15.55 -19.30
C LEU A 30 23.51 15.74 -20.80
N ASN A 31 23.99 14.83 -21.65
CA ASN A 31 23.96 14.91 -23.13
C ASN A 31 24.82 16.05 -23.74
N ARG A 32 25.65 16.72 -22.93
CA ARG A 32 26.66 17.71 -23.40
C ARG A 32 28.06 17.36 -22.92
N HIS A 33 28.25 17.22 -21.62
CA HIS A 33 29.54 16.94 -20.98
C HIS A 33 29.67 15.47 -20.59
N TYR A 34 28.58 14.82 -20.22
CA TYR A 34 28.54 13.40 -19.87
C TYR A 34 27.23 12.76 -20.32
N TYR A 35 27.15 11.44 -20.19
CA TYR A 35 25.99 10.64 -20.57
C TYR A 35 25.51 9.73 -19.46
N SER A 36 24.24 9.34 -19.53
CA SER A 36 23.65 8.35 -18.66
C SER A 36 23.79 6.96 -19.27
N ILE A 37 24.06 5.96 -18.43
CA ILE A 37 24.19 4.56 -18.82
C ILE A 37 23.09 3.78 -18.09
N SER A 38 22.34 2.96 -18.82
CA SER A 38 21.35 2.07 -18.23
C SER A 38 22.05 0.95 -17.45
N ILE A 39 21.76 0.84 -16.16
CA ILE A 39 22.30 -0.20 -15.29
C ILE A 39 21.26 -1.32 -15.15
N ASN A 40 21.68 -2.55 -15.43
CA ASN A 40 20.88 -3.75 -15.19
C ASN A 40 21.51 -4.58 -14.06
N TYR A 41 20.65 -5.31 -13.35
CA TYR A 41 21.07 -6.22 -12.29
C TYR A 41 21.00 -7.66 -12.78
N ARG A 42 22.05 -8.44 -12.52
CA ARG A 42 22.01 -9.89 -12.67
C ARG A 42 21.33 -10.46 -11.43
N LYS A 43 20.23 -11.21 -11.62
CA LYS A 43 19.51 -11.87 -10.53
C LYS A 43 19.83 -13.35 -10.58
N ASN A 44 20.48 -13.88 -9.55
CA ASN A 44 20.66 -15.32 -9.41
C ASN A 44 19.43 -15.94 -8.75
N GLU A 45 19.04 -17.15 -9.16
CA GLU A 45 17.90 -17.85 -8.55
C GLU A 45 18.12 -18.11 -7.06
N LEU A 46 19.36 -18.43 -6.67
CA LEU A 46 19.70 -18.70 -5.26
C LEU A 46 19.59 -17.44 -4.41
N GLU A 47 20.12 -16.31 -4.88
CA GLU A 47 20.02 -15.01 -4.22
C GLU A 47 18.56 -14.56 -4.13
N GLN A 48 17.78 -14.76 -5.20
CA GLN A 48 16.37 -14.42 -5.19
C GLN A 48 15.59 -15.27 -4.17
N LYS A 49 15.84 -16.59 -4.09
CA LYS A 49 15.22 -17.46 -3.09
C LYS A 49 15.62 -17.07 -1.67
N MET A 50 16.90 -16.76 -1.45
CA MET A 50 17.42 -16.31 -0.16
C MET A 50 16.75 -14.99 0.27
N LEU A 51 16.74 -13.98 -0.59
CA LEU A 51 16.15 -12.67 -0.30
C LEU A 51 14.62 -12.76 -0.12
N LEU A 52 13.94 -13.60 -0.91
CA LEU A 52 12.50 -13.82 -0.77
C LEU A 52 12.14 -14.44 0.60
N ASN A 53 13.06 -15.19 1.21
CA ASN A 53 12.84 -15.79 2.53
C ASN A 53 13.04 -14.79 3.69
N LEU A 54 13.67 -13.63 3.48
CA LEU A 54 14.03 -12.70 4.56
C LEU A 54 12.80 -12.06 5.24
N HIS A 55 11.70 -11.84 4.51
CA HIS A 55 10.47 -11.21 5.02
C HIS A 55 9.31 -12.22 5.11
N LYS A 56 9.59 -13.53 5.13
CA LYS A 56 8.52 -14.50 5.35
C LYS A 56 8.11 -14.46 6.82
N LYS A 57 6.85 -14.10 7.07
CA LYS A 57 6.23 -14.34 8.37
C LYS A 57 6.36 -15.82 8.70
N THR A 58 6.59 -16.11 9.98
CA THR A 58 6.70 -17.50 10.41
C THR A 58 5.34 -18.14 10.21
N TRP A 59 5.28 -19.37 9.68
CA TRP A 59 4.00 -20.07 9.52
C TRP A 59 3.28 -20.26 10.87
N MET A 60 4.04 -20.29 11.97
CA MET A 60 3.54 -20.28 13.35
C MET A 60 2.76 -19.00 13.69
N ASP A 61 3.10 -17.85 13.11
CA ASP A 61 2.40 -16.58 13.38
C ASP A 61 0.93 -16.62 12.91
N GLY A 62 0.60 -17.53 11.98
CA GLY A 62 -0.78 -17.76 11.51
C GLY A 62 -1.53 -18.84 12.29
N LEU A 63 -0.83 -19.59 13.14
CA LEU A 63 -1.40 -20.64 14.00
C LEU A 63 -1.43 -20.22 15.47
N SER A 64 -0.68 -19.19 15.85
CA SER A 64 -0.75 -18.62 17.19
C SER A 64 -2.06 -17.85 17.36
N LEU A 65 -2.80 -18.23 18.39
CA LEU A 65 -3.99 -17.51 18.82
C LEU A 65 -3.56 -16.29 19.64
N GLN A 66 -4.20 -15.15 19.38
CA GLN A 66 -4.08 -14.00 20.28
C GLN A 66 -4.78 -14.29 21.60
N ASP A 67 -4.40 -13.59 22.68
CA ASP A 67 -5.13 -13.68 23.94
C ASP A 67 -6.59 -13.25 23.72
N TYR A 68 -7.52 -14.13 24.07
CA TYR A 68 -8.95 -13.90 23.93
C TYR A 68 -9.39 -12.63 24.66
N ASN A 69 -8.82 -12.32 25.83
CA ASN A 69 -9.19 -11.12 26.56
C ASN A 69 -8.78 -9.84 25.83
N GLU A 70 -7.58 -9.82 25.24
CA GLU A 70 -7.09 -8.68 24.46
C GLU A 70 -7.87 -8.53 23.14
N HIS A 71 -8.12 -9.64 22.45
CA HIS A 71 -8.88 -9.66 21.22
C HIS A 71 -10.33 -9.20 21.42
N CYS A 72 -10.99 -9.63 22.50
CA CYS A 72 -12.32 -9.14 22.87
C CYS A 72 -12.35 -7.65 23.17
N LYS A 73 -11.35 -7.13 23.91
CA LYS A 73 -11.23 -5.67 24.17
C LYS A 73 -11.02 -4.88 22.88
N LEU A 74 -10.20 -5.39 21.96
CA LEU A 74 -9.94 -4.74 20.67
C LEU A 74 -11.19 -4.72 19.79
N ASN A 75 -11.95 -5.82 19.77
CA ASN A 75 -13.25 -5.88 19.10
C ASN A 75 -14.24 -4.87 19.69
N GLU A 76 -14.37 -4.81 21.02
CA GLU A 76 -15.27 -3.86 21.68
C GLU A 76 -14.89 -2.41 21.35
N GLY A 77 -13.60 -2.07 21.44
CA GLY A 77 -13.11 -0.74 21.05
C GLY A 77 -13.41 -0.41 19.59
N THR A 78 -13.17 -1.36 18.68
CA THR A 78 -13.41 -1.16 17.25
C THR A 78 -14.90 -0.98 16.93
N VAL A 79 -15.79 -1.73 17.59
CA VAL A 79 -17.25 -1.59 17.43
C VAL A 79 -17.75 -0.27 18.00
N ASN A 80 -17.18 0.21 19.11
CA ASN A 80 -17.50 1.53 19.65
C ASN A 80 -17.06 2.66 18.70
N ASP A 81 -15.86 2.58 18.11
CA ASP A 81 -15.41 3.51 17.06
C ASP A 81 -16.37 3.49 15.86
N MET A 82 -16.79 2.30 15.43
CA MET A 82 -17.75 2.14 14.32
C MET A 82 -19.10 2.77 14.65
N LEU A 83 -19.56 2.70 15.91
CA LEU A 83 -20.79 3.36 16.35
C LEU A 83 -20.69 4.88 16.22
N GLU A 84 -19.56 5.47 16.61
CA GLU A 84 -19.32 6.91 16.46
C GLU A 84 -19.28 7.30 14.99
N LEU A 85 -18.54 6.56 14.17
CA LEU A 85 -18.46 6.77 12.73
C LEU A 85 -19.82 6.62 12.04
N ALA A 86 -20.68 5.69 12.48
CA ALA A 86 -22.03 5.53 11.96
C ALA A 86 -22.93 6.74 12.29
N LYS A 87 -22.80 7.32 13.49
CA LYS A 87 -23.48 8.57 13.84
C LYS A 87 -23.00 9.73 12.96
N HIS A 88 -21.68 9.82 12.72
CA HIS A 88 -21.11 10.82 11.82
C HIS A 88 -21.55 10.61 10.37
N TYR A 89 -21.67 9.37 9.92
CA TYR A 89 -22.16 9.04 8.58
C TYR A 89 -23.62 9.46 8.39
N ASN A 90 -24.50 9.16 9.36
CA ASN A 90 -25.89 9.62 9.32
C ASN A 90 -25.99 11.14 9.23
N LYS A 91 -25.23 11.86 10.08
CA LYS A 91 -25.18 13.32 10.02
C LYS A 91 -24.63 13.84 8.68
N ALA A 92 -23.62 13.18 8.13
CA ALA A 92 -23.04 13.56 6.84
C ALA A 92 -24.05 13.41 5.69
N LEU A 93 -24.90 12.38 5.73
CA LEU A 93 -26.00 12.16 4.77
C LEU A 93 -27.09 13.22 4.88
N GLU A 94 -27.52 13.58 6.09
CA GLU A 94 -28.50 14.66 6.31
C GLU A 94 -28.02 16.02 5.78
N GLU A 95 -26.71 16.28 5.87
CA GLU A 95 -26.07 17.47 5.32
C GLU A 95 -25.91 17.37 3.79
N GLU A 96 -25.70 16.18 3.25
CA GLU A 96 -25.52 15.94 1.81
C GLU A 96 -26.79 16.18 1.00
N GLU A 97 -27.97 15.86 1.55
CA GLU A 97 -29.28 16.12 0.90
C GLU A 97 -29.53 17.61 0.60
N LYS A 98 -28.86 18.52 1.33
CA LYS A 98 -29.04 19.98 1.22
C LYS A 98 -28.02 20.65 0.28
N MET A 99 -27.05 19.92 -0.26
CA MET A 99 -25.88 20.49 -0.95
C MET A 99 -25.88 20.20 -2.45
N SER A 100 -25.23 21.07 -3.23
CA SER A 100 -25.06 20.87 -4.68
C SER A 100 -23.92 19.88 -4.98
N PRO A 101 -23.92 19.21 -6.16
CA PRO A 101 -22.91 18.22 -6.51
C PRO A 101 -21.47 18.76 -6.56
N GLU A 102 -21.29 20.03 -6.92
CA GLU A 102 -19.96 20.68 -6.92
C GLU A 102 -19.42 20.90 -5.49
N GLN A 103 -20.31 21.19 -4.54
CA GLN A 103 -19.94 21.36 -3.14
C GLN A 103 -19.64 20.01 -2.47
N LEU A 104 -20.34 18.94 -2.87
CA LEU A 104 -20.09 17.58 -2.38
C LEU A 104 -18.70 17.07 -2.77
N ALA A 105 -18.25 17.36 -3.99
CA ALA A 105 -16.92 16.97 -4.46
C ALA A 105 -15.77 17.56 -3.60
N ILE A 106 -16.01 18.71 -2.96
CA ILE A 106 -15.01 19.43 -2.15
C ILE A 106 -15.22 19.19 -0.64
N LYS A 107 -16.43 18.77 -0.22
CA LYS A 107 -16.84 18.61 1.20
C LYS A 107 -15.90 17.73 2.02
N ASN A 108 -15.38 16.67 1.41
CA ASN A 108 -14.55 15.66 2.11
C ASN A 108 -13.06 16.05 2.16
N VAL A 109 -12.67 17.20 1.59
CA VAL A 109 -11.28 17.66 1.62
C VAL A 109 -10.97 18.26 2.99
N GLY A 110 -10.02 17.66 3.71
CA GLY A 110 -9.56 18.14 5.03
C GLY A 110 -10.47 17.73 6.20
N LYS A 111 -11.50 16.92 5.96
CA LYS A 111 -12.35 16.31 6.99
C LYS A 111 -12.33 14.80 6.87
N GLN A 112 -12.59 14.12 7.99
CA GLN A 112 -12.70 12.66 7.99
C GLN A 112 -13.93 12.24 7.19
N ASP A 113 -13.74 11.39 6.17
CA ASP A 113 -14.84 10.75 5.46
C ASP A 113 -15.34 9.54 6.26
N PRO A 114 -16.51 9.62 6.92
CA PRO A 114 -16.99 8.58 7.82
C PRO A 114 -17.29 7.27 7.08
N LYS A 115 -17.68 7.32 5.79
CA LYS A 115 -17.95 6.11 5.01
C LYS A 115 -16.67 5.30 4.79
N ARG A 116 -15.62 5.98 4.32
CA ARG A 116 -14.33 5.31 4.05
C ARG A 116 -13.74 4.69 5.32
N HIS A 117 -13.84 5.38 6.45
CA HIS A 117 -13.30 4.88 7.73
C HIS A 117 -14.16 3.74 8.31
N LEU A 118 -15.47 3.71 8.07
CA LEU A 118 -16.30 2.56 8.41
C LEU A 118 -15.86 1.32 7.64
N GLU A 119 -15.63 1.43 6.33
CA GLU A 119 -15.16 0.32 5.49
C GLU A 119 -13.79 -0.20 5.99
N GLU A 120 -12.83 0.69 6.25
CA GLU A 120 -11.50 0.33 6.78
C GLU A 120 -11.58 -0.43 8.14
N LYS A 121 -12.48 0.02 9.04
CA LYS A 121 -12.68 -0.63 10.36
C LYS A 121 -13.37 -1.98 10.23
N VAL A 122 -14.34 -2.12 9.33
CA VAL A 122 -15.02 -3.41 9.04
C VAL A 122 -14.02 -4.43 8.51
N ASP A 123 -13.18 -4.05 7.55
CA ASP A 123 -12.17 -4.96 6.98
C ASP A 123 -11.19 -5.45 8.04
N THR A 124 -10.72 -4.54 8.90
CA THR A 124 -9.82 -4.88 10.01
C THR A 124 -10.51 -5.82 11.01
N LEU A 125 -11.75 -5.52 11.38
CA LEU A 125 -12.51 -6.33 12.33
C LEU A 125 -12.84 -7.73 11.77
N MET A 126 -13.24 -7.82 10.50
CA MET A 126 -13.52 -9.11 9.86
C MET A 126 -12.25 -9.96 9.74
N THR A 127 -11.15 -9.38 9.27
CA THR A 127 -9.90 -10.14 9.09
C THR A 127 -9.37 -10.69 10.41
N ALA A 128 -9.36 -9.89 11.48
CA ALA A 128 -8.93 -10.33 12.81
C ALA A 128 -9.81 -11.49 13.34
N ASN A 129 -11.14 -11.32 13.30
CA ASN A 129 -12.07 -12.32 13.83
C ASN A 129 -12.07 -13.63 13.02
N ILE A 130 -11.98 -13.55 11.70
CA ILE A 130 -11.93 -14.76 10.85
C ILE A 130 -10.66 -15.56 11.14
N ILE A 131 -9.50 -14.88 11.24
CA ILE A 131 -8.22 -15.55 11.54
C ILE A 131 -8.25 -16.20 12.93
N GLN A 132 -8.73 -15.49 13.95
CA GLN A 132 -8.82 -16.02 15.31
C GLN A 132 -9.76 -17.23 15.40
N CYS A 133 -10.95 -17.16 14.77
CA CYS A 133 -11.90 -18.28 14.75
C CYS A 133 -11.34 -19.49 14.00
N LEU A 134 -10.74 -19.28 12.82
CA LEU A 134 -10.15 -20.35 12.03
C LEU A 134 -8.97 -21.00 12.77
N GLY A 135 -8.11 -20.18 13.40
CA GLY A 135 -7.00 -20.64 14.22
C GLY A 135 -7.47 -21.55 15.35
N ALA A 136 -8.55 -21.18 16.04
CA ALA A 136 -9.07 -21.96 17.16
C ALA A 136 -9.64 -23.31 16.71
N ILE A 137 -10.36 -23.32 15.59
CA ILE A 137 -10.90 -24.56 14.99
C ILE A 137 -9.74 -25.48 14.56
N LEU A 138 -8.72 -24.93 13.89
CA LEU A 138 -7.56 -25.70 13.47
C LEU A 138 -6.78 -26.27 14.65
N ASP A 139 -6.59 -25.49 15.71
CA ASP A 139 -5.86 -25.91 16.90
C ASP A 139 -6.50 -27.16 17.52
N THR A 140 -7.83 -27.13 17.70
CA THR A 140 -8.59 -28.27 18.25
C THR A 140 -8.56 -29.54 17.39
N ALA A 141 -8.39 -29.40 16.07
CA ALA A 141 -8.40 -30.53 15.14
C ALA A 141 -7.00 -31.14 14.93
N VAL A 142 -5.97 -30.30 14.92
CA VAL A 142 -4.58 -30.68 14.59
C VAL A 142 -3.79 -31.06 15.84
N PHE A 143 -3.94 -30.29 16.93
CA PHE A 143 -3.19 -30.47 18.17
C PHE A 143 -4.10 -31.11 19.23
N LYS A 144 -4.25 -32.44 19.10
CA LYS A 144 -4.90 -33.28 20.11
C LYS A 144 -3.94 -33.67 21.23
#